data_AF-A0AAW5SY55-F1
#
_entry.id   AF-A0AAW5SY55-F1
#
_cell.length_a   1.000
_cell.length_b   1.000
_cell.length_c   1.000
_cell.angle_alpha   90.00
_cell.angle_beta   90.00
_cell.angle_gamma   90.00
#
_symmetry.space_group_name_H-M   'P 1'
#
loop_
_entity.id
_entity.type
_entity.pdbx_description
1 polymer ?
#
loop_
_entity_poly.entity_id
_entity_poly.type
_entity_poly.pdbx_seq_one_letter_code
_entity_poly.pdbx_strand_id
1 'polypeptide(L)'
;MLAQRINKLLDVLALLPIYAVIIYTFWLPGYEKLFDRDRTVPYYAGVFEDSILNRLNLTNILITSMGVLELVIVVVAVVSLVRREFVPGASLPFFKLALFLSATAFAMLGFGLRLIQNHAGTANQFYYFGFAVFFLALVQYRESRAAKA
;
A
#
# COMPACT_ATOMS: atom_id res chain seq x y z
N MET A 1 -16.75 -27.29 21.09
CA MET A 1 -16.89 -25.86 21.47
C MET A 1 -15.57 -25.08 21.42
N LEU A 2 -14.47 -25.55 22.04
CA LEU A 2 -13.18 -24.85 22.04
C LEU A 2 -12.59 -24.67 20.63
N ALA A 3 -12.52 -25.75 19.84
CA ALA A 3 -12.00 -25.74 18.48
C ALA A 3 -12.73 -24.75 17.55
N GLN A 4 -14.06 -24.66 17.67
CA GLN A 4 -14.88 -23.72 16.89
C GLN A 4 -14.60 -22.26 17.26
N ARG A 5 -14.35 -21.96 18.55
CA ARG A 5 -13.94 -20.62 19.00
C ARG A 5 -12.56 -20.24 18.49
N ILE A 6 -11.62 -21.19 18.48
CA ILE A 6 -10.26 -20.98 17.96
C ILE A 6 -10.30 -20.69 16.46
N ASN A 7 -11.05 -21.46 15.68
CA ASN A 7 -11.17 -21.23 14.22
C ASN A 7 -11.73 -19.85 13.92
N LYS A 8 -12.79 -19.44 14.63
CA LYS A 8 -13.39 -18.11 14.45
C LYS A 8 -12.41 -16.98 14.81
N LEU A 9 -11.57 -17.18 15.83
CA LEU A 9 -10.51 -16.24 16.20
C LEU A 9 -9.43 -16.15 15.11
N LEU A 10 -8.98 -17.28 14.59
CA LEU A 10 -8.00 -17.32 13.50
C LEU A 10 -8.53 -16.61 12.24
N ASP A 11 -9.81 -16.78 11.92
CA ASP A 11 -10.43 -16.13 10.76
C ASP A 11 -10.44 -14.60 10.87
N VAL A 12 -10.68 -14.08 12.09
CA VAL A 12 -10.64 -12.65 12.42
C VAL A 12 -9.19 -12.13 12.37
N LEU A 13 -8.25 -12.88 12.95
CA LEU A 13 -6.86 -12.46 13.05
C LEU A 13 -6.10 -12.57 11.74
N ALA A 14 -6.54 -13.41 10.81
CA ALA A 14 -5.81 -13.70 9.56
C ALA A 14 -5.54 -12.47 8.68
N LEU A 15 -6.40 -11.44 8.72
CA LEU A 15 -6.21 -10.23 7.92
C LEU A 15 -5.40 -9.15 8.63
N LEU A 16 -5.39 -9.12 9.97
CA LEU A 16 -4.76 -8.05 10.75
C LEU A 16 -3.26 -7.86 10.44
N PRO A 17 -2.45 -8.92 10.23
CA PRO A 17 -1.07 -8.75 9.80
C PRO A 17 -0.93 -7.97 8.49
N ILE A 18 -1.86 -8.16 7.54
CA ILE A 18 -1.83 -7.47 6.25
C ILE A 18 -2.12 -5.97 6.45
N TYR A 19 -3.08 -5.61 7.32
CA TYR A 19 -3.30 -4.21 7.70
C TYR A 19 -2.06 -3.59 8.32
N ALA A 20 -1.42 -4.29 9.27
CA ALA A 20 -0.23 -3.78 9.94
C ALA A 20 0.90 -3.50 8.94
N VAL A 21 1.12 -4.42 7.99
CA VAL A 21 2.12 -4.24 6.92
C VAL A 21 1.76 -3.04 6.05
N ILE A 22 0.54 -2.95 5.52
CA ILE A 22 0.13 -1.83 4.66
C ILE A 22 0.29 -0.49 5.39
N ILE A 23 -0.21 -0.39 6.61
CA ILE A 23 -0.14 0.85 7.39
C ILE A 23 1.33 1.23 7.62
N TYR A 24 2.16 0.29 8.09
CA TYR A 24 3.57 0.56 8.34
C TYR A 24 4.32 0.97 7.06
N THR A 25 4.11 0.23 5.96
CA THR A 25 4.79 0.46 4.68
C THR A 25 4.51 1.85 4.11
N PHE A 26 3.29 2.36 4.25
CA PHE A 26 2.90 3.63 3.61
C PHE A 26 2.85 4.83 4.57
N TRP A 27 2.72 4.61 5.88
CA TRP A 27 2.65 5.71 6.86
C TRP A 27 3.93 6.52 6.91
N LEU A 28 5.07 5.87 7.17
CA LEU A 28 6.32 6.57 7.41
C LEU A 28 6.81 7.31 6.15
N PRO A 29 6.89 6.66 4.97
CA PRO A 29 7.32 7.36 3.76
C PRO A 29 6.33 8.46 3.31
N GLY A 30 5.03 8.24 3.49
CA GLY A 30 4.02 9.24 3.15
C GLY A 30 4.09 10.46 4.04
N TYR A 31 4.34 10.25 5.34
CA TYR A 31 4.56 11.33 6.30
C TYR A 31 5.80 12.15 5.95
N GLU A 32 6.94 11.50 5.70
CA GLU A 32 8.19 12.19 5.35
C GLU A 32 8.04 13.04 4.07
N LYS A 33 7.39 12.50 3.04
CA LYS A 33 7.16 13.23 1.77
C LYS A 33 6.28 14.47 1.89
N LEU A 34 5.39 14.53 2.89
CA LEU A 34 4.43 15.63 3.04
C LEU A 34 4.77 16.60 4.17
N PHE A 35 5.39 16.12 5.24
CA PHE A 35 5.63 16.91 6.45
C PHE A 35 7.12 17.16 6.73
N ASP A 36 8.04 16.29 6.28
CA ASP A 36 9.49 16.51 6.35
C ASP A 36 10.04 16.95 4.98
N ARG A 37 9.40 17.97 4.39
CA ARG A 37 9.67 18.38 3.00
C ARG A 37 11.03 19.02 2.81
N ASP A 38 11.51 19.75 3.81
CA ASP A 38 12.80 20.45 3.79
C ASP A 38 13.97 19.47 3.62
N ARG A 39 13.82 18.25 4.11
CA ARG A 39 14.77 17.16 3.90
C ARG A 39 14.44 16.32 2.68
N THR A 40 13.16 15.98 2.51
CA THR A 40 12.73 14.95 1.56
C THR A 40 12.79 15.42 0.11
N VAL A 41 12.35 16.66 -0.17
CA VAL A 41 12.33 17.17 -1.55
C VAL A 41 13.74 17.34 -2.12
N PRO A 42 14.72 17.96 -1.40
CA PRO A 42 16.08 18.04 -1.90
C PRO A 42 16.74 16.68 -2.11
N TYR A 43 16.49 15.72 -1.22
CA TYR A 43 16.99 14.35 -1.39
C TYR A 43 16.53 13.75 -2.73
N TYR A 44 15.23 13.79 -3.02
CA TYR A 44 14.71 13.25 -4.28
C TYR A 44 15.13 14.08 -5.49
N ALA A 45 15.27 15.40 -5.36
CA ALA A 45 15.83 16.23 -6.43
C ALA A 45 17.23 15.77 -6.85
N GLY A 46 18.10 15.44 -5.88
CA GLY A 46 19.42 14.86 -6.15
C GLY A 46 19.35 13.45 -6.73
N VAL A 47 18.48 12.57 -6.19
CA VAL A 47 18.29 11.21 -6.74
C VAL A 47 17.83 11.23 -8.19
N PHE A 48 17.01 12.21 -8.57
CA PHE A 48 16.46 12.34 -9.92
C PHE A 48 17.20 13.35 -10.79
N GLU A 49 18.38 13.84 -10.38
CA GLU A 49 19.05 15.01 -11.00
C GLU A 49 19.21 14.88 -12.52
N ASP A 50 19.69 13.72 -12.98
CA ASP A 50 19.92 13.42 -14.40
C ASP A 50 18.67 12.98 -15.16
N SER A 51 17.55 12.77 -14.46
CA SER A 51 16.33 12.22 -15.05
C SER A 51 15.49 13.28 -15.78
N ILE A 52 14.61 12.81 -16.66
CA ILE A 52 13.62 13.68 -17.33
C ILE A 52 12.70 14.40 -16.34
N LEU A 53 12.50 13.84 -15.14
CA LEU A 53 11.63 14.44 -14.12
C LEU A 53 12.23 15.72 -13.55
N ASN A 54 13.54 15.75 -13.34
CA ASN A 54 14.22 16.95 -12.87
C ASN A 54 14.34 18.00 -13.97
N ARG A 55 14.63 17.60 -15.21
CA ARG A 55 14.66 18.52 -16.37
C ARG A 55 13.33 19.25 -16.60
N LEU A 56 12.21 18.60 -16.27
CA LEU A 56 10.87 19.18 -16.38
C LEU A 56 10.38 19.82 -15.06
N ASN A 57 11.23 19.92 -14.03
CA ASN A 57 10.87 20.40 -12.69
C ASN A 57 9.67 19.67 -12.06
N LEU A 58 9.47 18.39 -12.41
CA LEU A 58 8.34 17.58 -11.96
C LEU A 58 8.62 16.83 -10.66
N THR A 59 9.87 16.73 -10.23
CA THR A 59 10.26 15.93 -9.05
C THR A 59 9.47 16.32 -7.80
N ASN A 60 9.34 17.61 -7.50
CA ASN A 60 8.58 18.07 -6.34
C ASN A 60 7.09 17.69 -6.42
N ILE A 61 6.48 17.86 -7.60
CA ILE A 61 5.06 17.53 -7.83
C ILE A 61 4.86 16.03 -7.63
N LEU A 62 5.68 15.19 -8.26
CA LEU A 62 5.55 13.75 -8.20
C LEU A 62 5.80 13.18 -6.80
N ILE A 63 6.80 13.68 -6.07
CA ILE A 63 7.06 13.28 -4.69
C ILE A 63 5.90 13.68 -3.77
N THR A 64 5.35 14.88 -3.96
CA THR A 64 4.17 15.34 -3.21
C THR A 64 2.96 14.45 -3.51
N SER A 65 2.68 14.17 -4.79
CA SER A 65 1.58 13.29 -5.21
C SER A 65 1.74 11.87 -4.67
N MET A 66 2.96 11.35 -4.62
CA MET A 66 3.25 10.05 -4.01
C MET A 66 2.98 10.08 -2.51
N GLY A 67 3.43 11.11 -1.78
CA GLY A 67 3.15 11.23 -0.35
C GLY A 67 1.65 11.29 -0.05
N VAL A 68 0.87 12.00 -0.86
CA VAL A 68 -0.59 12.02 -0.76
C VAL A 68 -1.18 10.63 -0.98
N LEU A 69 -0.79 9.93 -2.05
CA LEU A 69 -1.28 8.59 -2.33
C LEU A 69 -0.98 7.61 -1.18
N GLU A 70 0.24 7.66 -0.65
CA GLU A 70 0.68 6.80 0.46
C GLU A 70 -0.16 7.05 1.73
N LEU A 71 -0.41 8.31 2.10
CA LEU A 71 -1.28 8.60 3.25
C LEU A 71 -2.75 8.27 2.98
N VAL A 72 -3.25 8.44 1.75
CA VAL A 72 -4.61 8.00 1.39
C VAL A 72 -4.76 6.50 1.57
N ILE A 73 -3.76 5.69 1.18
CA ILE A 73 -3.76 4.24 1.43
C ILE A 73 -3.90 3.95 2.92
N VAL A 74 -3.13 4.63 3.76
CA VAL A 74 -3.20 4.44 5.22
C VAL A 74 -4.57 4.83 5.77
N VAL A 75 -5.10 5.99 5.38
CA VAL A 75 -6.42 6.44 5.81
C VAL A 75 -7.50 5.44 5.42
N VAL A 76 -7.49 4.95 4.18
CA VAL A 76 -8.45 3.94 3.70
C VAL A 76 -8.31 2.63 4.50
N ALA A 77 -7.09 2.17 4.78
CA ALA A 77 -6.85 0.99 5.60
C ALA A 77 -7.35 1.17 7.05
N VAL A 78 -7.13 2.34 7.66
CA VAL A 78 -7.63 2.67 9.00
C VAL A 78 -9.17 2.76 9.02
N VAL A 79 -9.79 3.37 8.01
CA VAL A 79 -11.26 3.40 7.87
C VAL A 79 -11.81 1.97 7.82
N SER A 80 -11.17 1.08 7.06
CA SER A 80 -11.55 -0.33 6.98
C SER A 80 -11.42 -1.06 8.34
N LEU A 81 -10.37 -0.79 9.12
CA LEU A 81 -10.23 -1.30 10.50
C LEU A 81 -11.33 -0.80 11.43
N VAL A 82 -11.63 0.50 11.41
CA VAL A 82 -12.69 1.11 12.23
C VAL A 82 -14.06 0.52 11.88
N ARG A 83 -14.30 0.27 10.59
CA ARG A 83 -15.52 -0.40 10.09
C ARG A 83 -15.53 -1.91 10.32
N ARG A 84 -14.44 -2.48 10.87
CA ARG A 84 -14.31 -3.90 11.20
C ARG A 84 -14.51 -4.83 10.00
N GLU A 85 -14.07 -4.42 8.81
CA GLU A 85 -14.19 -5.24 7.59
C GLU A 85 -13.42 -6.56 7.67
N PHE A 86 -12.46 -6.68 8.59
CA PHE A 86 -11.72 -7.92 8.83
C PHE A 86 -12.55 -9.03 9.52
N VAL A 87 -13.78 -8.73 9.98
CA VAL A 87 -14.65 -9.71 10.65
C VAL A 87 -15.25 -10.70 9.63
N PRO A 88 -15.34 -12.01 9.95
CA PRO A 88 -15.94 -13.00 9.06
C PRO A 88 -17.35 -12.62 8.60
N GLY A 89 -17.58 -12.71 7.28
CA GLY A 89 -18.87 -12.39 6.65
C GLY A 89 -19.10 -10.91 6.35
N ALA A 90 -18.20 -10.01 6.77
CA ALA A 90 -18.24 -8.61 6.33
C ALA A 90 -17.81 -8.49 4.87
N SER A 91 -18.38 -7.51 4.16
CA SER A 91 -17.80 -7.05 2.90
C SER A 91 -16.53 -6.25 3.18
N LEU A 92 -15.57 -6.29 2.26
CA LEU A 92 -14.25 -5.65 2.43
C LEU A 92 -13.96 -4.53 1.40
N PRO A 93 -14.91 -3.62 1.07
CA PRO A 93 -14.69 -2.63 0.02
C PRO A 93 -13.51 -1.69 0.31
N PHE A 94 -13.37 -1.18 1.53
CA PHE A 94 -12.27 -0.26 1.86
C PHE A 94 -10.92 -0.99 1.90
N PHE A 95 -10.87 -2.22 2.41
CA PHE A 95 -9.63 -2.99 2.41
C PHE A 95 -9.17 -3.36 0.99
N LYS A 96 -10.12 -3.75 0.12
CA LYS A 96 -9.83 -3.99 -1.31
C LYS A 96 -9.32 -2.72 -1.99
N LEU A 97 -9.91 -1.56 -1.68
CA LEU A 97 -9.44 -0.28 -2.19
C LEU A 97 -8.02 0.04 -1.70
N ALA A 98 -7.72 -0.16 -0.41
CA ALA A 98 -6.36 0.02 0.12
C ALA A 98 -5.35 -0.85 -0.63
N LEU A 99 -5.64 -2.14 -0.81
CA LEU A 99 -4.78 -3.08 -1.54
C LEU A 99 -4.58 -2.68 -3.01
N PHE A 100 -5.63 -2.22 -3.69
CA PHE A 100 -5.55 -1.73 -5.06
C PHE A 100 -4.67 -0.48 -5.18
N LEU A 101 -4.86 0.48 -4.26
CA LEU A 101 -4.03 1.68 -4.21
C LEU A 101 -2.58 1.34 -3.84
N SER A 102 -2.34 0.38 -2.95
CA SER A 102 -1.00 -0.13 -2.64
C SER A 102 -0.31 -0.72 -3.86
N ALA A 103 -1.00 -1.57 -4.64
CA ALA A 103 -0.46 -2.08 -5.89
C ALA A 103 -0.10 -0.92 -6.84
N THR A 104 -1.00 0.05 -7.00
CA THR A 104 -0.75 1.23 -7.84
C THR A 104 0.48 2.01 -7.37
N ALA A 105 0.62 2.25 -6.06
CA ALA A 105 1.77 2.94 -5.48
C ALA A 105 3.08 2.17 -5.71
N PHE A 106 3.10 0.84 -5.51
CA PHE A 106 4.28 0.01 -5.78
C PHE A 106 4.67 0.04 -7.26
N ALA A 107 3.72 -0.01 -8.18
CA ALA A 107 4.01 0.13 -9.60
C ALA A 107 4.64 1.50 -9.91
N MET A 108 4.07 2.60 -9.40
CA MET A 108 4.61 3.95 -9.58
C MET A 108 6.02 4.10 -9.01
N LEU A 109 6.27 3.58 -7.80
CA LEU A 109 7.60 3.56 -7.18
C LEU A 109 8.59 2.73 -8.02
N GLY A 110 8.17 1.57 -8.51
CA GLY A 110 8.98 0.74 -9.41
C GLY A 110 9.38 1.48 -10.68
N PHE A 111 8.45 2.19 -11.31
CA PHE A 111 8.76 3.04 -12.46
C PHE A 111 9.73 4.18 -12.10
N GLY A 112 9.53 4.86 -10.96
CA GLY A 112 10.43 5.90 -10.49
C GLY A 112 11.86 5.39 -10.30
N LEU A 113 12.02 4.23 -9.66
CA LEU A 113 13.33 3.59 -9.48
C LEU A 113 13.95 3.14 -10.81
N ARG A 114 13.13 2.75 -11.79
CA ARG A 114 13.63 2.37 -13.13
C ARG A 114 14.22 3.57 -13.86
N LEU A 115 13.63 4.75 -13.73
CA LEU A 115 14.11 5.99 -14.38
C LEU A 115 15.52 6.35 -13.93
N ILE A 116 15.88 6.06 -12.68
CA ILE A 116 17.22 6.27 -12.12
C ILE A 116 18.11 5.02 -12.22
N GLN A 117 17.73 4.04 -13.06
CA GLN A 117 18.46 2.79 -13.29
C GLN A 117 18.68 1.93 -12.02
N ASN A 118 17.86 2.11 -10.98
CA ASN A 118 17.90 1.27 -9.78
C ASN A 118 17.13 -0.04 -10.03
N HIS A 119 17.78 -0.99 -10.72
CA HIS A 119 17.19 -2.27 -11.13
C HIS A 119 16.75 -3.14 -9.96
N ALA A 120 17.59 -3.24 -8.91
CA ALA A 120 17.28 -4.05 -7.73
C ALA A 120 16.07 -3.49 -6.96
N GLY A 121 16.05 -2.18 -6.74
CA GLY A 121 14.92 -1.50 -6.13
C GLY A 121 13.64 -1.65 -6.96
N THR A 122 13.74 -1.50 -8.28
CA THR A 122 12.62 -1.71 -9.21
C THR A 122 12.03 -3.11 -9.07
N ALA A 123 12.89 -4.15 -9.08
CA ALA A 123 12.44 -5.53 -8.93
C ALA A 123 11.72 -5.77 -7.59
N ASN A 124 12.23 -5.20 -6.50
CA ASN A 124 11.57 -5.28 -5.20
C ASN A 124 10.18 -4.62 -5.21
N GLN A 125 10.02 -3.47 -5.86
CA GLN A 125 8.71 -2.82 -5.95
C GLN A 125 7.72 -3.64 -6.77
N PHE A 126 8.14 -4.26 -7.88
CA PHE A 126 7.27 -5.15 -8.65
C PHE A 126 6.96 -6.47 -7.92
N TYR A 127 7.86 -6.96 -7.07
CA TYR A 127 7.57 -8.04 -6.15
C TYR A 127 6.44 -7.65 -5.19
N TYR A 128 6.53 -6.48 -4.53
CA TYR A 128 5.47 -6.00 -3.63
C TYR A 128 4.15 -5.69 -4.35
N PHE A 129 4.20 -5.19 -5.59
CA PHE A 129 3.04 -5.09 -6.47
C PHE A 129 2.34 -6.45 -6.63
N GLY A 130 3.11 -7.49 -6.96
CA GLY A 130 2.58 -8.85 -7.09
C GLY A 130 1.91 -9.35 -5.82
N PHE A 131 2.52 -9.09 -4.65
CA PHE A 131 1.91 -9.43 -3.35
C PHE A 131 0.62 -8.66 -3.08
N ALA A 132 0.58 -7.36 -3.37
CA ALA A 132 -0.63 -6.56 -3.19
C ALA A 132 -1.78 -7.08 -4.07
N VAL A 133 -1.51 -7.41 -5.33
CA VAL A 133 -2.49 -8.02 -6.24
C VAL A 133 -2.92 -9.40 -5.75
N PHE A 134 -1.98 -10.23 -5.30
CA PHE A 134 -2.28 -11.54 -4.72
C PHE A 134 -3.21 -11.43 -3.51
N PHE A 135 -2.92 -10.53 -2.57
CA PHE A 135 -3.78 -10.30 -1.41
C PHE A 135 -5.14 -9.73 -1.79
N LEU A 136 -5.21 -8.87 -2.80
CA LEU A 136 -6.48 -8.39 -3.34
C LEU A 136 -7.34 -9.55 -3.85
N ALA A 137 -6.75 -10.45 -4.65
CA ALA A 137 -7.43 -11.64 -5.15
C ALA A 137 -7.84 -12.59 -4.01
N LEU A 138 -6.98 -12.78 -3.01
CA LEU A 138 -7.26 -13.61 -1.83
C LEU A 138 -8.47 -13.08 -1.04
N VAL A 139 -8.54 -11.77 -0.81
CA VAL A 139 -9.65 -11.12 -0.11
C VAL A 139 -10.95 -11.25 -0.90
N GLN A 140 -10.91 -11.03 -2.22
CA GLN A 140 -12.07 -11.23 -3.10
C GLN A 140 -12.56 -12.67 -3.09
N TYR A 141 -11.65 -13.64 -3.12
CA TYR A 141 -11.98 -15.06 -3.05
C TYR A 141 -12.64 -15.42 -1.70
N ARG A 142 -12.10 -14.92 -0.58
CA ARG A 142 -12.68 -15.13 0.75
C ARG A 142 -14.10 -14.57 0.87
N GLU A 143 -14.32 -13.34 0.39
CA GLU A 143 -15.63 -12.69 0.39
C GLU A 143 -16.64 -13.48 -0.46
N SER A 144 -16.23 -13.92 -1.65
CA SER A 144 -17.07 -14.74 -2.55
C SER A 144 -17.44 -16.10 -1.97
N ARG A 145 -16.56 -16.71 -1.18
CA ARG A 145 -16.83 -17.96 -0.47
C ARG A 145 -17.80 -17.75 0.69
N ALA A 146 -17.63 -16.67 1.45
CA ALA A 146 -18.53 -16.32 2.54
C ALA A 146 -19.96 -16.00 2.05
N ALA A 147 -20.11 -15.39 0.87
CA ALA A 147 -21.42 -15.12 0.28
C ALA A 147 -22.18 -16.38 -0.19
N LYS A 148 -21.49 -17.52 -0.36
CA LYS A 148 -22.07 -18.79 -0.82
C LYS A 148 -22.35 -19.79 0.32
N ALA A 149 -21.90 -19.49 1.53
CA ALA A 149 -22.03 -20.34 2.71
C ALA A 149 -23.22 -19.88 3.57
#